data_AF-A0A2K2FES0-F1
#
_entry.id   AF-A0A2K2FES0-F1
#
_cell.length_a   1.000
_cell.length_b   1.000
_cell.length_c   1.000
_cell.angle_alpha   90.00
_cell.angle_beta   90.00
_cell.angle_gamma   90.00
#
_symmetry.space_group_name_H-M   'P 1'
#
loop_
_entity.id
_entity.type
_entity.pdbx_description
1 polymer ?
#
loop_
_entity_poly.entity_id
_entity_poly.type
_entity_poly.pdbx_seq_one_letter_code
_entity_poly.pdbx_strand_id
1 'polypeptide(L)'
;MFTLTSTLQYAEAGRIEEWVHLFLNDEGNNVPFSEGLKLEKRYYFGPLKFKLDMFARCCGPEPNNKYVVDGEGFEKHVSELQKRIKDGWDMPPLIVNYFNGTFELNDGNHRYEALKRSGIDEYFFIVWTTDKPDAINFSKEFCQM
;
A
#
# COMPACT_ATOMS: atom_id res chain seq x y z
N MET A 1 -3.15 -15.70 6.36
CA MET A 1 -2.45 -15.39 5.10
C MET A 1 -3.06 -14.13 4.55
N PHE A 2 -2.24 -13.10 4.33
CA PHE A 2 -2.70 -11.81 3.87
C PHE A 2 -2.66 -11.75 2.35
N THR A 3 -3.83 -11.59 1.76
CA THR A 3 -4.04 -11.59 0.30
C THR A 3 -5.03 -10.51 -0.10
N LEU A 4 -5.10 -10.15 -1.40
CA LEU A 4 -6.11 -9.22 -1.88
C LEU A 4 -7.52 -9.75 -1.60
N THR A 5 -7.75 -11.05 -1.81
CA THR A 5 -9.03 -11.70 -1.45
C THR A 5 -9.39 -11.48 0.02
N SER A 6 -8.44 -11.70 0.93
CA SER A 6 -8.68 -11.48 2.36
C SER A 6 -8.96 -10.02 2.68
N THR A 7 -8.29 -9.07 2.03
CA THR A 7 -8.55 -7.64 2.25
C THR A 7 -9.96 -7.25 1.82
N LEU A 8 -10.42 -7.76 0.67
CA LEU A 8 -11.77 -7.50 0.16
C LEU A 8 -12.83 -7.99 1.17
N GLN A 9 -12.64 -9.19 1.74
CA GLN A 9 -13.54 -9.74 2.77
C GLN A 9 -13.58 -8.87 4.04
N TYR A 10 -12.43 -8.37 4.49
CA TYR A 10 -12.40 -7.45 5.64
C TYR A 10 -13.05 -6.10 5.31
N ALA A 11 -12.88 -5.59 4.09
CA ALA A 11 -13.51 -4.35 3.65
C ALA A 11 -15.04 -4.47 3.60
N GLU A 12 -15.59 -5.56 3.05
CA GLU A 12 -17.03 -5.84 3.06
C GLU A 12 -17.61 -5.90 4.48
N ALA A 13 -16.82 -6.38 5.44
CA ALA A 13 -17.21 -6.42 6.84
C ALA A 13 -16.98 -5.10 7.61
N GLY A 14 -16.49 -4.05 6.95
CA GLY A 14 -16.16 -2.77 7.60
C GLY A 14 -14.95 -2.84 8.54
N ARG A 15 -14.05 -3.82 8.34
CA ARG A 15 -12.91 -4.16 9.22
C ARG A 15 -11.55 -3.90 8.56
N ILE A 16 -11.49 -2.99 7.60
CA ILE A 16 -10.24 -2.73 6.85
C ILE A 16 -9.08 -2.29 7.74
N GLU A 17 -9.35 -1.49 8.77
CA GLU A 17 -8.36 -1.07 9.77
C GLU A 17 -7.73 -2.27 10.50
N GLU A 18 -8.56 -3.24 10.89
CA GLU A 18 -8.08 -4.46 11.55
C GLU A 18 -7.16 -5.26 10.62
N TRP A 19 -7.54 -5.40 9.34
CA TRP A 19 -6.72 -6.08 8.35
C TRP A 19 -5.34 -5.41 8.21
N VAL A 20 -5.30 -4.07 8.16
CA VAL A 20 -4.05 -3.29 8.07
C VAL A 20 -3.15 -3.60 9.25
N HIS A 21 -3.66 -3.57 10.49
CA HIS A 21 -2.85 -3.85 11.66
C HIS A 21 -2.39 -5.31 11.70
N LEU A 22 -3.25 -6.27 11.39
CA LEU A 22 -2.87 -7.68 11.35
C LEU A 22 -1.75 -7.91 10.31
N PHE A 23 -1.86 -7.32 9.12
CA PHE A 23 -0.86 -7.45 8.07
C PHE A 23 0.50 -6.84 8.47
N LEU A 24 0.50 -5.61 8.98
CA LEU A 24 1.71 -4.90 9.35
C LEU A 24 2.46 -5.56 10.52
N ASN A 25 1.76 -6.29 11.40
CA ASN A 25 2.37 -7.02 12.52
C ASN A 25 2.80 -8.46 12.15
N ASP A 26 2.56 -8.92 10.92
CA ASP A 26 2.90 -10.25 10.45
C ASP A 26 3.63 -10.18 9.09
N GLU A 27 3.01 -10.60 7.99
CA GLU A 27 3.65 -10.70 6.67
C GLU A 27 4.21 -9.37 6.13
N GLY A 28 3.61 -8.23 6.50
CA GLY A 28 4.10 -6.90 6.13
C GLY A 28 5.36 -6.47 6.90
N ASN A 29 5.59 -7.07 8.07
CA ASN A 29 6.75 -6.85 8.95
C ASN A 29 7.11 -5.37 9.15
N ASN A 30 6.11 -4.55 9.44
CA ASN A 30 6.22 -3.10 9.60
C ASN A 30 5.48 -2.65 10.87
N VAL A 31 5.84 -3.28 11.99
CA VAL A 31 5.31 -3.00 13.33
C VAL A 31 5.37 -1.51 13.69
N PRO A 32 6.47 -0.77 13.45
CA PRO A 32 6.53 0.65 13.77
C PRO A 32 5.46 1.47 13.05
N PHE A 33 5.12 1.12 11.80
CA PHE A 33 4.06 1.78 11.07
C PHE A 33 2.68 1.48 11.67
N SER A 34 2.42 0.22 12.05
CA SER A 34 1.20 -0.13 12.80
C SER A 34 1.07 0.68 14.09
N GLU A 35 2.14 0.78 14.88
CA GLU A 35 2.11 1.54 16.14
C GLU A 35 1.90 3.05 15.89
N GLY A 36 2.52 3.61 14.85
CA GLY A 36 2.30 5.01 14.45
C GLY A 36 0.87 5.30 14.01
N LEU A 37 0.21 4.34 13.35
CA LEU A 37 -1.20 4.45 12.97
C LEU A 37 -2.13 4.50 14.19
N LYS A 38 -1.79 3.81 15.28
CA LYS A 38 -2.61 3.75 16.53
C LYS A 38 -2.53 5.01 17.39
N LEU A 39 -1.61 5.94 17.11
CA LEU A 39 -1.41 7.15 17.92
C LEU A 39 -2.61 8.10 17.89
N GLU A 40 -3.42 8.04 16.83
CA GLU A 40 -4.63 8.84 16.68
C GLU A 40 -5.63 8.11 15.79
N LYS A 41 -6.87 8.60 15.76
CA LYS A 41 -7.87 8.07 14.84
C LYS A 41 -7.44 8.28 13.38
N ARG A 42 -7.76 7.30 12.53
CA ARG A 42 -7.53 7.33 11.09
C ARG A 42 -8.84 7.14 10.34
N TYR A 43 -8.84 7.53 9.07
CA TYR A 43 -9.84 7.16 8.08
C TYR A 43 -9.18 6.22 7.09
N TYR A 44 -9.84 5.09 6.80
CA TYR A 44 -9.36 4.09 5.87
C TYR A 44 -10.33 3.91 4.72
N PHE A 45 -9.81 3.68 3.52
CA PHE A 45 -10.56 3.45 2.31
C PHE A 45 -10.01 2.24 1.55
N GLY A 46 -10.90 1.54 0.87
CA GLY A 46 -10.55 0.46 -0.04
C GLY A 46 -10.65 -0.95 0.54
N PRO A 47 -10.04 -1.93 -0.15
CA PRO A 47 -9.07 -1.74 -1.23
C PRO A 47 -9.69 -1.14 -2.50
N LEU A 48 -9.04 -0.12 -3.08
CA LEU A 48 -9.44 0.57 -4.31
C LEU A 48 -8.42 0.32 -5.42
N LYS A 49 -8.88 0.22 -6.66
CA LYS A 49 -7.99 0.01 -7.82
C LYS A 49 -7.55 1.37 -8.41
N PHE A 50 -6.25 1.59 -8.51
CA PHE A 50 -5.66 2.81 -9.05
C PHE A 50 -4.57 2.52 -10.08
N LYS A 51 -4.28 3.50 -10.94
CA LYS A 51 -3.10 3.49 -11.81
C LYS A 51 -1.82 3.67 -10.98
N LEU A 52 -0.80 2.87 -11.26
CA LEU A 52 0.48 2.93 -10.52
C LEU A 52 1.19 4.28 -10.67
N ASP A 53 1.05 4.94 -11.82
CA ASP A 53 1.70 6.23 -12.09
C ASP A 53 1.11 7.41 -11.29
N MET A 54 0.04 7.18 -10.52
CA MET A 54 -0.44 8.15 -9.53
C MET A 54 0.47 8.24 -8.29
N PHE A 55 1.37 7.28 -8.12
CA PHE A 55 2.20 7.12 -6.93
C PHE A 55 3.68 7.14 -7.30
N ALA A 56 4.51 7.54 -6.33
CA ALA A 56 5.95 7.37 -6.40
C ALA A 56 6.41 6.57 -5.18
N ARG A 57 7.46 5.76 -5.37
CA ARG A 57 8.14 5.11 -4.24
C ARG A 57 8.77 6.17 -3.34
N CYS A 58 8.74 5.93 -2.04
CA CYS A 58 9.52 6.69 -1.06
C CYS A 58 10.70 5.88 -0.52
N CYS A 59 10.80 4.60 -0.89
CA CYS A 59 11.86 3.66 -0.50
C CYS A 59 12.47 2.96 -1.72
N GLY A 60 13.80 2.85 -1.74
CA GLY A 60 14.59 2.23 -2.81
C GLY A 60 16.03 2.73 -2.84
N PRO A 61 16.86 2.24 -3.77
CA PRO A 61 18.28 2.59 -3.84
C PRO A 61 18.55 4.00 -4.35
N GLU A 62 17.55 4.68 -4.91
CA GLU A 62 17.73 6.01 -5.47
C GLU A 62 18.02 7.04 -4.36
N PRO A 63 19.04 7.92 -4.53
CA PRO A 63 19.50 8.81 -3.46
C PRO A 63 18.49 9.88 -3.05
N ASN A 64 17.49 10.14 -3.89
CA ASN A 64 16.44 11.12 -3.61
C ASN A 64 15.23 10.52 -2.87
N ASN A 65 15.24 9.21 -2.58
CA ASN A 65 14.19 8.60 -1.77
C ASN A 65 14.30 9.04 -0.32
N LYS A 66 13.14 9.13 0.34
CA LYS A 66 13.05 9.37 1.79
C LYS A 66 13.75 8.26 2.58
N TYR A 67 13.66 7.03 2.10
CA TYR A 67 14.31 5.85 2.69
C TYR A 67 15.23 5.19 1.66
N VAL A 68 16.52 5.53 1.71
CA VAL A 68 17.53 4.92 0.86
C VAL A 68 17.93 3.55 1.43
N VAL A 69 17.87 2.52 0.59
CA VAL A 69 18.22 1.13 0.96
C VAL A 69 19.29 0.57 0.03
N ASP A 70 19.87 -0.57 0.41
CA ASP A 70 20.83 -1.28 -0.43
C ASP A 70 20.22 -1.72 -1.77
N GLY A 71 20.96 -1.48 -2.86
CA GLY A 71 20.50 -1.77 -4.21
C GLY A 71 20.43 -3.26 -4.53
N GLU A 72 21.42 -4.05 -4.13
CA GLU A 72 21.43 -5.49 -4.43
C GLU A 72 20.30 -6.22 -3.71
N GLY A 73 20.08 -5.89 -2.43
CA GLY A 73 18.97 -6.40 -1.64
C GLY A 73 17.61 -6.01 -2.20
N PHE A 74 17.46 -4.74 -2.60
CA PHE A 74 16.23 -4.26 -3.22
C PHE A 74 15.93 -5.01 -4.53
N GLU A 75 16.91 -5.12 -5.42
CA GLU A 75 16.80 -5.79 -6.72
C GLU A 75 16.48 -7.27 -6.59
N LYS A 76 17.14 -7.97 -5.66
CA LYS A 76 16.87 -9.37 -5.37
C LYS A 76 15.42 -9.56 -4.94
N HIS A 77 14.94 -8.73 -4.00
CA HIS A 77 13.58 -8.85 -3.49
C HIS A 77 12.53 -8.53 -4.57
N VAL A 78 12.73 -7.47 -5.36
CA VAL A 78 11.86 -7.15 -6.51
C VAL A 78 11.78 -8.33 -7.49
N SER A 79 12.92 -8.94 -7.82
CA SER A 79 12.98 -10.08 -8.75
C SER A 79 12.22 -11.31 -8.23
N GLU A 80 12.28 -11.57 -6.92
CA GLU A 80 11.50 -12.65 -6.28
C GLU A 80 9.99 -12.36 -6.33
N LEU A 81 9.59 -11.11 -6.07
CA LEU A 81 8.19 -10.70 -6.14
C LEU A 81 7.64 -10.76 -7.57
N GLN A 82 8.42 -10.40 -8.58
CA GLN A 82 8.01 -10.52 -10.00
C GLN A 82 7.70 -11.97 -10.38
N LYS A 83 8.48 -12.95 -9.89
CA LYS A 83 8.20 -14.38 -10.10
C LYS A 83 6.86 -14.77 -9.47
N ARG A 84 6.63 -14.38 -8.21
CA ARG A 84 5.35 -14.65 -7.53
C ARG A 84 4.16 -14.05 -8.25
N ILE A 85 4.27 -12.79 -8.70
CA ILE A 85 3.24 -12.12 -9.49
C ILE A 85 2.94 -12.90 -10.77
N LYS A 86 3.98 -13.32 -11.50
CA LYS A 86 3.84 -14.13 -12.72
C LYS A 86 3.16 -15.48 -12.45
N ASP A 87 3.41 -16.07 -11.28
CA ASP A 87 2.82 -17.34 -10.85
C ASP A 87 1.38 -17.21 -10.29
N GLY A 88 0.78 -16.02 -10.38
CA GLY A 88 -0.61 -15.78 -9.97
C GLY A 88 -0.79 -15.51 -8.48
N TRP A 89 0.23 -14.98 -7.81
CA TRP A 89 0.15 -14.63 -6.40
C TRP A 89 -1.00 -13.64 -6.12
N ASP A 90 -1.91 -14.04 -5.24
CA ASP A 90 -2.97 -13.19 -4.65
C ASP A 90 -2.32 -12.15 -3.70
N MET A 91 -1.63 -11.19 -4.29
CA MET A 91 -0.74 -10.28 -3.57
C MET A 91 -1.55 -9.28 -2.73
N PRO A 92 -1.23 -9.09 -1.43
CA PRO A 92 -1.90 -8.08 -0.62
C PRO A 92 -1.74 -6.67 -1.22
N PRO A 93 -2.76 -5.80 -1.07
CA PRO A 93 -2.73 -4.44 -1.58
C PRO A 93 -1.58 -3.62 -0.99
N LEU A 94 -1.24 -2.55 -1.69
CA LEU A 94 -0.28 -1.56 -1.21
C LEU A 94 -0.97 -0.60 -0.22
N ILE A 95 -0.22 0.02 0.69
CA ILE A 95 -0.79 0.96 1.67
C ILE A 95 -0.21 2.34 1.44
N VAL A 96 -1.10 3.32 1.21
CA VAL A 96 -0.74 4.70 0.89
C VAL A 96 -1.41 5.67 1.84
N ASN A 97 -0.67 6.72 2.23
CA ASN A 97 -1.23 7.86 2.91
C ASN A 97 -1.76 8.85 1.89
N TYR A 98 -2.92 9.45 2.18
CA TYR A 98 -3.41 10.63 1.47
C TYR A 98 -3.35 11.84 2.40
N PHE A 99 -2.58 12.84 1.99
CA PHE A 99 -2.42 14.09 2.74
C PHE A 99 -2.31 15.27 1.78
N ASN A 100 -3.13 16.30 2.01
CA ASN A 100 -3.11 17.56 1.27
C ASN A 100 -3.12 17.39 -0.27
N GLY A 101 -3.99 16.50 -0.78
CA GLY A 101 -4.11 16.23 -2.21
C GLY A 101 -3.05 15.31 -2.82
N THR A 102 -2.16 14.73 -2.00
CA THR A 102 -1.03 13.92 -2.47
C THR A 102 -0.99 12.55 -1.81
N PHE A 103 -0.34 11.60 -2.49
CA PHE A 103 -0.13 10.25 -2.00
C PHE A 103 1.32 9.99 -1.61
N GLU A 104 1.52 9.30 -0.48
CA GLU A 104 2.82 8.72 -0.10
C GLU A 104 2.68 7.20 0.04
N LEU A 105 3.54 6.43 -0.64
CA LEU A 105 3.56 4.97 -0.55
C LEU A 105 4.27 4.50 0.72
N ASN A 106 3.52 4.29 1.80
CA ASN A 106 4.09 3.93 3.10
C ASN A 106 4.48 2.45 3.20
N ASP A 107 3.76 1.56 2.50
CA ASP A 107 4.04 0.13 2.53
C ASP A 107 3.92 -0.52 1.14
N GLY A 108 4.85 -1.44 0.87
CA GLY A 108 4.88 -2.20 -0.38
C GLY A 108 5.73 -1.60 -1.50
N ASN A 109 6.73 -0.77 -1.20
CA ASN A 109 7.63 -0.18 -2.20
C ASN A 109 8.28 -1.21 -3.17
N HIS A 110 8.73 -2.37 -2.66
CA HIS A 110 9.25 -3.44 -3.53
C HIS A 110 8.15 -4.10 -4.38
N ARG A 111 6.94 -4.28 -3.83
CA ARG A 111 5.78 -4.81 -4.57
C ARG A 111 5.36 -3.84 -5.67
N TYR A 112 5.35 -2.54 -5.39
CA TYR A 112 5.10 -1.50 -6.39
C TYR A 112 6.08 -1.57 -7.56
N GLU A 113 7.39 -1.67 -7.27
CA GLU A 113 8.41 -1.79 -8.32
C GLU A 113 8.22 -3.10 -9.12
N ALA A 114 7.94 -4.21 -8.44
CA ALA A 114 7.70 -5.49 -9.08
C ALA A 114 6.47 -5.47 -10.01
N LEU A 115 5.39 -4.79 -9.61
CA LEU A 115 4.22 -4.58 -10.47
C LEU A 115 4.58 -3.80 -11.73
N LYS A 116 5.26 -2.65 -11.59
CA LYS A 116 5.71 -1.82 -12.71
C LYS A 116 6.57 -2.59 -13.70
N ARG A 117 7.57 -3.31 -13.21
CA ARG A 117 8.47 -4.11 -14.06
C ARG A 117 7.79 -5.33 -14.69
N SER A 118 6.64 -5.74 -14.15
CA SER A 118 5.81 -6.81 -14.71
C SER A 118 4.78 -6.29 -15.74
N GLY A 119 4.81 -4.98 -16.06
CA GLY A 119 3.88 -4.37 -17.01
C GLY A 119 2.44 -4.28 -16.52
N ILE A 120 2.24 -4.24 -15.20
CA ILE A 120 0.92 -4.05 -14.59
C ILE A 120 0.71 -2.56 -14.36
N ASP A 121 -0.32 -1.98 -14.98
CA ASP A 121 -0.57 -0.54 -14.93
C ASP A 121 -1.47 -0.12 -13.76
N GLU A 122 -2.29 -1.04 -13.25
CA GLU A 122 -3.25 -0.78 -12.18
C GLU A 122 -3.18 -1.86 -11.11
N TYR A 123 -3.31 -1.45 -9.85
CA TYR A 123 -3.35 -2.38 -8.73
C TYR A 123 -4.25 -1.88 -7.59
N PHE A 124 -4.44 -2.73 -6.58
CA PHE A 124 -5.26 -2.42 -5.41
C PHE A 124 -4.43 -1.76 -4.29
N PHE A 125 -5.02 -0.74 -3.69
CA PHE A 125 -4.45 0.05 -2.62
C PHE A 125 -5.44 0.22 -1.47
N ILE A 126 -4.92 0.19 -0.25
CA ILE A 126 -5.61 0.71 0.94
C ILE A 126 -5.11 2.13 1.15
N VAL A 127 -6.03 3.08 1.25
CA VAL A 127 -5.71 4.47 1.51
C VAL A 127 -6.03 4.80 2.96
N TRP A 128 -5.15 5.53 3.63
CA TRP A 128 -5.41 6.05 4.97
C TRP A 128 -5.10 7.54 5.05
N THR A 129 -5.82 8.26 5.92
CA THR A 129 -5.55 9.66 6.24
C THR A 129 -5.95 9.98 7.68
N THR A 130 -5.31 11.00 8.26
CA THR A 130 -5.63 11.50 9.60
C THR A 130 -6.69 12.60 9.54
N ASP A 131 -6.61 13.46 8.52
CA ASP A 131 -7.40 14.69 8.46
C ASP A 131 -8.80 14.42 7.90
N LYS A 132 -9.82 14.83 8.67
CA LYS A 132 -11.22 14.71 8.23
C LYS A 132 -11.49 15.45 6.91
N PRO A 133 -10.94 16.66 6.66
CA PRO A 133 -11.06 17.30 5.35
C PRO A 133 -10.48 16.44 4.22
N ASP A 134 -9.31 15.82 4.41
CA ASP A 134 -8.71 14.93 3.42
C ASP A 134 -9.55 13.67 3.21
N ALA A 135 -10.12 13.10 4.27
CA ALA A 135 -11.05 11.97 4.16
C ALA A 135 -12.29 12.32 3.31
N ILE A 136 -12.86 13.51 3.52
CA ILE A 136 -14.00 14.00 2.72
C ILE A 136 -13.59 14.24 1.26
N ASN A 137 -12.46 14.90 1.04
CA ASN A 137 -11.95 15.20 -0.29
C ASN A 137 -11.64 13.91 -1.07
N PHE A 138 -10.93 12.98 -0.45
CA PHE A 138 -10.62 11.67 -1.02
C PHE A 138 -11.89 10.90 -1.37
N SER A 139 -12.86 10.85 -0.44
CA SER A 139 -14.14 10.18 -0.69
C SER A 139 -14.89 10.80 -1.86
N LYS A 140 -14.88 12.13 -1.99
CA LYS A 140 -15.54 12.85 -3.08
C LYS A 140 -14.89 12.57 -4.44
N GLU A 141 -13.57 12.50 -4.48
CA GLU A 141 -12.81 12.39 -5.72
C GLU A 141 -12.69 10.93 -6.20
N PHE A 142 -12.52 9.98 -5.29
CA PHE A 142 -12.13 8.61 -5.64
C PHE A 142 -13.12 7.51 -5.23
N CYS A 143 -14.12 7.83 -4.39
CA CYS A 143 -15.08 6.83 -3.89
C CYS A 143 -16.52 7.04 -4.38
N GLN A 144 -16.80 8.11 -5.12
CA GLN A 144 -18.16 8.34 -5.65
C GLN A 144 -18.44 7.39 -6.83
N MET A 145 -19.33 6.43 -6.57
CA MET A 145 -20.22 5.83 -7.58
C MET A 145 -21.50 6.66 -7.69
#